data_AF-A0A7W4SKJ4-F1
#
_entry.id   AF-A0A7W4SKJ4-F1
#
_cell.length_a   1.000
_cell.length_b   1.000
_cell.length_c   1.000
_cell.angle_alpha   90.00
_cell.angle_beta   90.00
_cell.angle_gamma   90.00
#
_symmetry.space_group_name_H-M   'P 1'
#
loop_
_entity.id
_entity.type
_entity.pdbx_description
1 polymer ?
#
loop_
_entity_poly.entity_id
_entity_poly.type
_entity_poly.pdbx_seq_one_letter_code
_entity_poly.pdbx_strand_id
1 'polypeptide(L)'
;MARAKTFSLGDAYDGILADLVKHGRFGTETEAVRAGIRMLADYEMRVQSLRQAIQSAESQIAEGLGIEYDTHESLLADVMNDDEGR
;
A
#
# COMPACT_ATOMS: atom_id res chain seq x y z
N MET A 1 4.33 -22.68 -16.00
CA MET A 1 2.95 -23.22 -15.94
C MET A 1 2.29 -22.71 -14.66
N ALA A 2 1.15 -22.04 -14.74
CA ALA A 2 0.40 -21.65 -13.54
C ALA A 2 -0.21 -22.89 -12.88
N ARG A 3 -0.07 -23.04 -11.56
CA ARG A 3 -0.64 -24.17 -10.81
C ARG A 3 -2.01 -23.78 -10.30
N ALA A 4 -3.05 -24.51 -10.69
CA ALA A 4 -4.38 -24.34 -10.11
C ALA A 4 -4.35 -24.74 -8.63
N LYS A 5 -5.01 -23.93 -7.79
CA LYS A 5 -5.18 -24.18 -6.36
C LYS A 5 -6.68 -24.21 -6.07
N THR A 6 -7.13 -25.28 -5.43
CA THR A 6 -8.53 -25.45 -5.03
C THR A 6 -8.65 -25.19 -3.53
N PHE A 7 -9.66 -24.42 -3.15
CA PHE A 7 -9.99 -24.08 -1.77
C PHE A 7 -11.49 -23.86 -1.67
N SER A 8 -12.06 -24.01 -0.48
CA SER A 8 -13.46 -23.73 -0.20
C SER A 8 -13.56 -22.39 0.54
N LEU A 9 -14.45 -21.51 0.09
CA LEU A 9 -14.63 -20.17 0.64
C LEU A 9 -15.82 -20.11 1.61
N GLY A 10 -16.86 -20.91 1.37
CA GLY A 10 -18.07 -20.97 2.17
C GLY A 10 -19.15 -19.99 1.68
N ASP A 11 -20.39 -20.27 2.07
CA ASP A 11 -21.60 -19.68 1.49
C ASP A 11 -21.61 -18.14 1.44
N ALA A 12 -21.06 -17.48 2.46
CA ALA A 12 -21.01 -16.01 2.52
C ALA A 12 -20.18 -15.40 1.39
N TYR A 13 -19.02 -16.00 1.10
CA TYR A 13 -18.14 -15.51 0.03
C TYR A 13 -18.63 -15.96 -1.35
N ASP A 14 -19.23 -17.14 -1.44
CA ASP A 14 -19.83 -17.63 -2.69
C ASP A 14 -20.98 -16.69 -3.13
N GLY A 15 -21.82 -16.23 -2.20
CA GLY A 15 -22.86 -15.23 -2.48
C GLY A 15 -22.29 -13.90 -2.98
N ILE A 16 -21.22 -13.41 -2.35
CA ILE A 16 -20.53 -12.17 -2.78
C ILE A 16 -19.96 -12.33 -4.20
N LEU A 17 -19.30 -13.46 -4.49
CA LEU A 17 -18.69 -13.72 -5.80
C LEU A 17 -19.76 -13.85 -6.89
N ALA A 18 -20.85 -14.56 -6.60
CA ALA A 18 -21.98 -14.68 -7.51
C ALA A 18 -22.59 -13.31 -7.83
N ASP A 19 -22.77 -12.44 -6.83
CA ASP A 19 -23.25 -11.07 -7.04
C ASP A 19 -22.27 -10.24 -7.86
N LEU A 20 -20.97 -10.32 -7.58
CA LEU A 20 -19.95 -9.58 -8.34
C LEU A 20 -19.92 -9.96 -9.83
N VAL A 21 -20.14 -11.24 -10.15
CA VAL A 21 -20.27 -11.71 -11.54
C VAL A 21 -21.60 -11.30 -12.15
N LYS A 22 -22.71 -11.49 -11.42
CA LYS A 22 -24.07 -11.18 -11.88
C LYS A 22 -24.24 -9.69 -12.24
N HIS A 23 -23.63 -8.80 -11.47
CA HIS A 23 -23.66 -7.35 -11.74
C HIS A 23 -22.67 -6.92 -12.85
N GLY A 24 -22.01 -7.88 -13.52
CA GLY A 24 -21.14 -7.62 -14.67
C GLY A 24 -19.78 -7.01 -14.32
N ARG A 25 -19.42 -6.95 -13.03
CA ARG A 25 -18.14 -6.37 -12.59
C ARG A 25 -16.96 -7.28 -12.93
N PHE A 26 -17.18 -8.59 -13.00
CA PHE A 26 -16.19 -9.59 -13.42
C PHE A 26 -16.85 -10.65 -14.30
N GLY A 27 -16.08 -11.25 -15.23
CA GLY A 27 -16.60 -12.29 -16.11
C GLY A 27 -16.69 -13.67 -15.46
N THR A 28 -15.90 -13.90 -14.39
CA THR A 28 -15.91 -15.15 -13.61
C THR A 28 -15.57 -14.90 -12.14
N GLU A 29 -15.98 -15.80 -11.26
CA GLU A 29 -15.62 -15.74 -9.83
C GLU A 29 -14.11 -15.83 -9.62
N THR A 30 -13.41 -16.64 -10.43
CA THR A 30 -11.95 -16.76 -10.36
C THR A 30 -11.27 -15.43 -10.72
N GLU A 31 -11.83 -14.66 -11.64
CA GLU A 31 -11.33 -13.33 -11.95
C GLU A 31 -11.53 -12.35 -10.78
N ALA A 32 -12.70 -12.37 -10.14
CA ALA A 32 -12.98 -11.58 -8.95
C ALA A 32 -12.00 -11.91 -7.80
N VAL A 33 -11.75 -13.20 -7.56
CA VAL A 33 -10.75 -13.66 -6.56
C VAL A 33 -9.36 -13.15 -6.91
N ARG A 34 -8.94 -13.25 -8.18
CA ARG A 34 -7.62 -12.73 -8.61
C ARG A 34 -7.52 -11.22 -8.39
N ALA A 35 -8.57 -10.47 -8.67
CA ALA A 35 -8.60 -9.03 -8.41
C ALA A 35 -8.45 -8.73 -6.90
N GLY A 36 -9.15 -9.49 -6.04
CA GLY A 36 -9.00 -9.38 -4.59
C GLY A 36 -7.57 -9.66 -4.10
N ILE A 37 -6.95 -10.72 -4.62
CA ILE A 37 -5.55 -11.06 -4.27
C ILE A 37 -4.57 -9.98 -4.74
N ARG A 38 -4.76 -9.40 -5.93
CA ARG A 38 -3.92 -8.28 -6.40
C ARG A 38 -4.05 -7.07 -5.47
N MET A 39 -5.27 -6.72 -5.07
CA MET A 39 -5.50 -5.61 -4.16
C MET A 39 -4.82 -5.84 -2.79
N LEU A 40 -4.88 -7.07 -2.26
CA LEU A 40 -4.17 -7.42 -1.03
C LEU A 40 -2.65 -7.31 -1.21
N ALA A 41 -2.11 -7.82 -2.31
CA ALA A 41 -0.68 -7.73 -2.60
C ALA A 41 -0.22 -6.27 -2.71
N ASP A 42 -0.97 -5.42 -3.39
CA ASP A 42 -0.67 -3.99 -3.52
C ASP A 42 -0.68 -3.29 -2.15
N TYR A 43 -1.65 -3.64 -1.30
CA TYR A 43 -1.72 -3.12 0.08
C TYR A 43 -0.49 -3.54 0.90
N GLU A 44 -0.14 -4.83 0.89
CA GLU A 44 1.03 -5.33 1.61
C GLU A 44 2.33 -4.68 1.13
N MET A 45 2.48 -4.49 -0.18
CA MET A 45 3.63 -3.77 -0.75
C MET A 45 3.72 -2.32 -0.25
N ARG A 46 2.60 -1.60 -0.20
CA ARG A 46 2.56 -0.21 0.32
C ARG A 46 2.93 -0.17 1.80
N VAL A 47 2.41 -1.10 2.60
CA VAL A 47 2.72 -1.19 4.03
C VAL A 47 4.20 -1.51 4.24
N GLN A 48 4.77 -2.44 3.47
CA GLN A 48 6.20 -2.73 3.57
C GLN A 48 7.08 -1.54 3.17
N SER A 49 6.73 -0.85 2.08
CA SER A 49 7.45 0.35 1.65
C SER A 49 7.40 1.45 2.71
N LEU A 50 6.25 1.67 3.34
CA LEU A 50 6.11 2.64 4.43
C LEU A 50 6.98 2.26 5.63
N ARG A 51 6.96 0.99 6.05
CA ARG A 51 7.80 0.51 7.15
C ARG A 51 9.30 0.71 6.86
N GLN A 52 9.73 0.43 5.64
CA GLN A 52 11.11 0.65 5.22
C GLN A 52 11.48 2.13 5.24
N ALA A 53 10.58 3.02 4.77
CA ALA A 53 10.81 4.46 4.80
C ALA A 53 10.94 4.99 6.23
N ILE A 54 10.08 4.54 7.14
CA ILE A 54 10.15 4.90 8.58
C ILE A 54 11.48 4.41 9.17
N GLN A 55 11.83 3.14 8.96
CA GLN A 55 13.08 2.59 9.50
C GLN A 55 14.32 3.30 8.96
N SER A 56 14.30 3.67 7.67
CA SER A 56 15.36 4.47 7.05
C SER A 56 15.48 5.84 7.70
N ALA A 57 14.37 6.53 7.94
CA ALA A 57 14.35 7.83 8.60
C ALA A 57 14.84 7.73 10.06
N GLU A 58 14.41 6.71 10.80
CA GLU A 58 14.88 6.47 12.18
C GLU A 58 16.40 6.24 12.24
N SER A 59 16.96 5.49 11.27
CA SER A 59 18.42 5.31 11.18
C SER A 59 19.14 6.63 10.94
N GLN A 60 18.64 7.46 10.02
CA GLN A 60 19.21 8.79 9.74
C GLN A 60 19.18 9.69 10.98
N ILE A 61 18.07 9.69 11.72
CA ILE A 61 17.96 10.43 12.98
C ILE A 61 18.98 9.91 14.00
N ALA A 62 19.12 8.59 14.15
CA ALA A 62 20.09 7.99 15.07
C ALA A 62 21.56 8.29 14.69
N GLU A 63 21.83 8.46 13.39
CA GLU A 63 23.13 8.90 12.86
C GLU A 63 23.37 10.41 12.99
N GLY A 64 22.41 11.17 13.54
CA GLY A 64 22.50 12.61 13.73
C GLY A 64 22.22 13.43 12.47
N LEU A 65 21.61 12.81 11.45
CA LEU A 65 21.19 13.48 10.21
C LEU A 65 19.78 14.08 10.31
N GLY A 66 19.09 13.89 11.44
CA GLY A 66 17.79 14.51 11.70
C GLY A 66 17.93 16.00 11.96
N ILE A 67 17.00 16.80 11.40
CA ILE A 67 16.90 18.24 11.66
C ILE A 67 15.71 18.47 12.59
N GLU A 68 15.97 19.11 13.73
CA GLU A 68 14.93 19.55 14.67
C GLU A 68 14.61 21.02 14.39
N TYR A 69 13.31 21.35 14.33
CA TYR A 69 12.83 22.70 14.10
C TYR A 69 11.99 23.12 15.31
N ASP A 70 12.35 24.25 15.92
CA ASP A 70 11.64 24.79 17.09
C ASP A 70 10.23 25.30 16.75
N THR A 71 10.03 25.74 15.50
CA THR A 71 8.75 26.28 15.02
C THR A 71 8.45 25.85 13.60
N HIS A 72 7.16 25.75 13.28
CA HIS A 72 6.71 25.50 11.91
C HIS A 72 7.17 26.59 10.91
N GLU A 73 7.39 27.84 11.36
CA GLU A 73 7.93 28.91 10.52
C GLU A 73 9.38 28.63 10.11
N SER A 74 10.21 28.09 11.02
CA SER A 74 11.59 27.72 10.70
C SER A 74 11.67 26.56 9.71
N LEU A 75 10.79 25.56 9.85
CA LEU A 75 10.64 24.48 8.86
C LEU A 75 10.18 25.01 7.51
N LEU A 76 9.18 25.90 7.49
CA LEU A 76 8.67 26.48 6.26
C LEU A 76 9.73 27.30 5.54
N ALA A 77 10.49 28.13 6.26
CA ALA A 77 11.57 28.91 5.68
C ALA A 77 12.65 27.99 5.07
N ASP A 78 13.02 26.91 5.75
CA ASP A 78 14.01 25.95 5.25
C ASP A 78 13.53 25.27 3.96
N VAL A 79 12.31 24.71 3.95
CA VAL A 79 11.73 24.05 2.77
C VAL A 79 11.61 24.99 1.57
N MET A 80 11.21 26.25 1.81
CA MET A 80 11.04 27.24 0.74
C MET A 80 12.38 27.77 0.19
N ASN A 81 13.44 27.76 1.00
CA ASN A 81 14.79 28.16 0.56
C ASN A 81 15.53 27.00 -0.12
N ASP A 82 15.21 25.74 0.18
CA ASP A 82 15.84 24.55 -0.41
C ASP A 82 15.51 24.39 -1.92
N ASP A 83 14.37 24.94 -2.36
CA ASP A 83 13.97 25.01 -3.78
C ASP A 83 14.81 25.99 -4.62
N GLU A 84 15.56 26.92 -4.01
CA GLU A 84 16.43 27.86 -4.74
C GLU A 84 17.81 27.26 -5.12
N GLY A 85 18.11 26.03 -4.67
CA GLY A 85 19.43 25.40 -4.77
C GLY A 85 19.55 24.13 -5.62
N ARG A 86 18.50 23.70 -6.35
CA ARG A 86 18.53 22.53 -7.24
C ARG A 86 18.26 22.86 -8.71
#